data_AF-D9PHX7-F1
#
_entry.id   AF-D9PHX7-F1
#
_cell.length_a   1.000
_cell.length_b   1.000
_cell.length_c   1.000
_cell.angle_alpha   90.00
_cell.angle_beta   90.00
_cell.angle_gamma   90.00
#
_symmetry.space_group_name_H-M   'P 1'
#
loop_
_entity.id
_entity.type
_entity.pdbx_description
1 polymer ?
#
loop_
_entity_poly.entity_id
_entity_poly.type
_entity_poly.pdbx_seq_one_letter_code
_entity_poly.pdbx_strand_id
1 'polypeptide(L)'
;MHKFILIEGCNYKDYPVGGILSFSKQLIRVYGNKIALVGMGDKDDPLGVWFKKKIGDIYFDYFAFMKYSPNIIKPKIPLRLTTYINLRRYKNEILSLGVQAAFARSHEIFKVIINWHFKSICFFFPGVGNPLETSRYKWARPFFYLFDYWFFKGALKANVLLAAADSDAVKATKKEMRWYLKK
;
A
#
# COMPACT_ATOMS: atom_id res chain seq x y z
N MET A 1 -13.06 -2.69 18.42
CA MET A 1 -12.31 -3.68 17.62
C MET A 1 -12.18 -3.16 16.20
N HIS A 2 -10.97 -3.16 15.63
CA HIS A 2 -10.72 -2.69 14.27
C HIS A 2 -11.19 -3.70 13.23
N LYS A 3 -11.79 -3.21 12.14
CA LYS A 3 -12.24 -4.04 11.02
C LYS A 3 -11.07 -4.50 10.15
N PHE A 4 -10.12 -3.60 9.87
CA PHE A 4 -8.92 -3.88 9.08
C PHE A 4 -7.86 -2.79 9.31
N ILE A 5 -6.63 -3.07 8.88
CA ILE A 5 -5.54 -2.10 8.79
C ILE A 5 -5.50 -1.54 7.37
N LEU A 6 -5.58 -0.22 7.23
CA LEU A 6 -5.28 0.47 5.97
C LEU A 6 -3.78 0.78 5.93
N ILE A 7 -3.07 0.25 4.92
CA ILE A 7 -1.61 0.38 4.79
C ILE A 7 -1.31 1.13 3.49
N GLU A 8 -0.80 2.35 3.61
CA GLU A 8 -0.55 3.23 2.46
C GLU A 8 0.74 4.05 2.59
N GLY A 9 1.28 4.44 1.45
CA GLY A 9 2.45 5.32 1.34
C GLY A 9 2.10 6.80 1.50
N CYS A 10 1.21 7.14 2.42
CA CYS A 10 0.73 8.50 2.67
C CYS A 10 0.66 8.79 4.17
N ASN A 11 0.53 10.07 4.56
CA ASN A 11 0.29 10.46 5.95
C ASN A 11 -1.20 10.66 6.28
N TYR A 12 -2.09 10.34 5.33
CA TYR A 12 -3.56 10.46 5.45
C TYR A 12 -4.08 11.89 5.69
N LYS A 13 -3.19 12.90 5.69
CA LYS A 13 -3.50 14.30 5.98
C LYS A 13 -3.35 15.17 4.74
N ASP A 14 -2.16 15.22 4.16
CA ASP A 14 -1.80 16.17 3.10
C ASP A 14 -0.75 15.63 2.11
N TYR A 15 -0.15 14.46 2.36
CA TYR A 15 0.90 13.92 1.52
C TYR A 15 0.77 12.42 1.21
N PRO A 16 1.12 11.97 -0.01
CA PRO A 16 1.34 12.79 -1.21
C PRO A 16 0.00 13.29 -1.78
N VAL A 17 0.00 14.49 -2.35
CA VAL A 17 -1.19 15.01 -3.06
C VAL A 17 -1.47 14.12 -4.29
N GLY A 18 -2.73 13.68 -4.45
CA GLY A 18 -3.16 12.88 -5.58
C GLY A 18 -4.15 11.76 -5.20
N GLY A 19 -4.40 10.85 -6.13
CA GLY A 19 -5.42 9.80 -5.99
C GLY A 19 -5.22 8.84 -4.82
N ILE A 20 -3.97 8.66 -4.36
CA ILE A 20 -3.70 7.87 -3.14
C ILE A 20 -4.33 8.58 -1.94
N LEU A 21 -3.93 9.82 -1.65
CA LEU A 21 -4.46 10.54 -0.50
C LEU A 21 -5.98 10.76 -0.59
N SER A 22 -6.50 11.12 -1.77
CA SER A 22 -7.95 11.37 -1.94
C SER A 22 -8.79 10.16 -1.58
N PHE A 23 -8.42 8.96 -2.06
CA PHE A 23 -9.14 7.74 -1.73
C PHE A 23 -8.98 7.36 -0.26
N SER A 24 -7.77 7.48 0.30
CA SER A 24 -7.54 7.19 1.71
C SER A 24 -8.40 8.10 2.60
N LYS A 25 -8.55 9.37 2.26
CA LYS A 25 -9.45 10.31 2.95
C LYS A 25 -10.92 9.88 2.90
N GLN A 26 -11.38 9.31 1.78
CA GLN A 26 -12.74 8.77 1.71
C GLN A 26 -12.91 7.53 2.60
N LEU A 27 -11.93 6.62 2.60
CA LEU A 27 -11.99 5.44 3.48
C LEU A 27 -12.02 5.84 4.97
N ILE A 28 -11.13 6.73 5.41
CA ILE A 28 -11.12 7.16 6.83
C ILE A 28 -12.39 7.92 7.20
N ARG A 29 -13.01 8.66 6.27
CA ARG A 29 -14.29 9.34 6.49
C ARG A 29 -15.44 8.36 6.69
N VAL A 30 -15.49 7.29 5.89
CA VAL A 30 -16.56 6.28 5.95
C VAL A 30 -16.40 5.35 7.16
N TYR A 31 -15.19 4.89 7.42
CA TYR A 31 -14.93 3.90 8.46
C TYR A 31 -14.61 4.52 9.83
N GLY A 32 -14.12 5.76 9.87
CA GLY A 32 -13.71 6.43 11.10
C GLY A 32 -12.68 5.60 11.89
N ASN A 33 -12.75 5.67 13.21
CA ASN A 33 -11.86 4.92 14.11
C ASN A 33 -12.10 3.39 14.15
N LYS A 34 -12.93 2.84 13.25
CA LYS A 34 -13.11 1.39 13.08
C LYS A 34 -11.99 0.75 12.27
N ILE A 35 -11.04 1.53 11.77
CA ILE A 35 -9.85 1.06 11.06
C ILE A 35 -8.59 1.60 11.73
N ALA A 36 -7.52 0.81 11.67
CA ALA A 36 -6.19 1.25 12.05
C ALA A 36 -5.41 1.71 10.82
N LEU A 37 -4.49 2.65 11.01
CA LEU A 37 -3.76 3.29 9.92
C LEU A 37 -2.27 2.99 10.03
N VAL A 38 -1.68 2.52 8.95
CA VAL A 38 -0.23 2.39 8.79
C VAL A 38 0.19 3.30 7.65
N GLY A 39 1.11 4.22 7.93
CA GLY A 39 1.44 5.30 7.00
C GLY A 39 2.77 5.99 7.27
N MET A 40 2.95 7.12 6.60
CA MET A 40 4.05 8.06 6.88
C MET A 40 3.70 8.90 8.11
N GLY A 41 4.63 9.06 9.03
CA GLY A 41 4.52 9.97 10.16
C GLY A 41 4.94 11.40 9.78
N ASP A 42 4.32 12.35 10.46
CA ASP A 42 4.76 13.75 10.49
C ASP A 42 6.01 13.90 11.38
N LYS A 43 6.62 15.09 11.43
CA LYS A 43 7.91 15.30 12.12
C LYS A 43 7.95 14.73 13.55
N ASP A 44 6.92 14.99 14.35
CA ASP A 44 6.91 14.70 15.79
C ASP A 44 6.25 13.36 16.15
N ASP A 45 5.71 12.63 15.16
CA ASP A 45 5.06 11.34 15.40
C ASP A 45 6.04 10.28 15.97
N PRO A 46 5.62 9.37 16.85
CA PRO A 46 6.41 8.17 17.16
C PRO A 46 6.64 7.31 15.90
N LEU A 47 7.83 6.72 15.76
CA LEU A 47 8.14 5.76 14.68
C LEU A 47 8.21 4.34 15.22
N GLY A 48 7.71 3.39 14.45
CA GLY A 48 7.84 1.97 14.78
C GLY A 48 6.97 1.51 15.95
N VAL A 49 6.06 2.35 16.43
CA VAL A 49 5.16 2.06 17.55
C VAL A 49 3.75 2.54 17.24
N TRP A 50 2.74 1.90 17.84
CA TRP A 50 1.35 2.34 17.77
C TRP A 50 1.11 3.53 18.68
N PHE A 51 0.42 4.56 18.17
CA PHE A 51 0.02 5.73 18.93
C PHE A 51 -1.33 6.27 18.46
N LYS A 52 -1.96 7.12 19.25
CA LYS A 52 -3.19 7.81 18.85
C LYS A 52 -2.85 9.04 18.03
N LYS A 53 -3.27 9.07 16.77
CA LYS A 53 -3.12 10.22 15.88
C LYS A 53 -4.46 10.86 15.57
N LYS A 54 -4.57 12.18 15.75
CA LYS A 54 -5.76 12.96 15.34
C LYS A 54 -5.67 13.29 13.85
N ILE A 55 -6.68 12.91 13.08
CA ILE A 55 -6.82 13.25 11.66
C ILE A 55 -8.24 13.79 11.44
N GLY A 56 -8.35 15.07 11.09
CA GLY A 56 -9.61 15.79 11.22
C GLY A 56 -10.06 15.79 12.68
N ASP A 57 -11.30 15.38 12.93
CA ASP A 57 -11.88 15.33 14.28
C ASP A 57 -11.83 13.93 14.93
N ILE A 58 -11.17 12.96 14.28
CA ILE A 58 -11.15 11.56 14.71
C ILE A 58 -9.74 11.16 15.16
N TYR A 59 -9.67 10.42 16.27
CA TYR A 59 -8.44 9.75 16.71
C TYR A 59 -8.38 8.33 16.16
N PHE A 60 -7.25 7.99 15.55
CA PHE A 60 -6.98 6.67 14.98
C PHE A 60 -5.85 5.99 15.74
N ASP A 61 -5.90 4.66 15.81
CA ASP A 61 -4.68 3.87 16.07
C ASP A 61 -3.80 3.95 14.83
N TYR A 62 -2.63 4.57 15.00
CA TYR A 62 -1.73 4.93 13.93
C TYR A 62 -0.35 4.31 14.15
N PHE A 63 0.26 3.84 13.07
CA PHE A 63 1.62 3.36 13.04
C PHE A 63 2.40 4.05 11.93
N ALA A 64 3.43 4.81 12.30
CA ALA A 64 4.33 5.42 11.33
C ALA A 64 5.51 4.49 11.04
N PHE A 65 5.61 3.99 9.80
CA PHE A 65 6.74 3.15 9.38
C PHE A 65 7.92 3.99 8.84
N MET A 66 7.68 5.25 8.50
CA MET A 66 8.72 6.20 8.11
C MET A 66 8.24 7.64 8.29
N LYS A 67 9.15 8.60 8.24
CA LYS A 67 8.81 10.03 8.22
C LYS A 67 8.62 10.52 6.80
N TYR A 68 7.65 11.42 6.62
CA TYR A 68 7.57 12.23 5.42
C TYR A 68 8.75 13.22 5.35
N SER A 69 9.32 13.41 4.15
CA SER A 69 10.34 14.42 3.85
C SER A 69 9.93 15.25 2.62
N PRO A 70 9.50 16.52 2.78
CA PRO A 70 8.95 17.36 1.71
C PRO A 70 9.92 17.72 0.58
N ASN A 71 11.23 17.68 0.83
CA ASN A 71 12.19 18.44 0.02
C ASN A 71 12.98 17.62 -1.00
N ILE A 72 12.55 16.39 -1.31
CA ILE A 72 13.31 15.51 -2.21
C ILE A 72 12.52 15.22 -3.50
N ILE A 73 12.79 16.01 -4.54
CA ILE A 73 12.15 15.90 -5.87
C ILE A 73 12.50 14.56 -6.55
N LYS A 74 13.73 14.09 -6.37
CA LYS A 74 14.23 12.81 -6.91
C LYS A 74 15.21 12.17 -5.94
N PRO A 75 14.74 11.36 -4.97
CA PRO A 75 15.65 10.71 -4.04
C PRO A 75 16.54 9.71 -4.78
N LYS A 76 17.77 9.52 -4.26
CA LYS A 76 18.68 8.47 -4.71
C LYS A 76 18.02 7.09 -4.61
N ILE A 77 17.26 6.88 -3.53
CA ILE A 77 16.46 5.67 -3.29
C ILE A 77 14.99 6.00 -3.54
N PRO A 78 14.31 5.36 -4.50
CA PRO A 78 12.89 5.60 -4.76
C PRO A 78 12.03 5.36 -3.51
N LEU A 79 11.06 6.25 -3.26
CA LEU A 79 10.17 6.18 -2.11
C LEU A 79 9.47 4.82 -1.96
N ARG A 80 9.13 4.17 -3.09
CA ARG A 80 8.54 2.82 -3.12
C ARG A 80 9.47 1.77 -2.51
N LEU A 81 10.77 1.85 -2.78
CA LEU A 81 11.75 0.93 -2.22
C LEU A 81 11.96 1.18 -0.72
N THR A 82 12.04 2.45 -0.32
CA THR A 82 12.13 2.82 1.10
C THR A 82 10.90 2.37 1.89
N THR A 83 9.71 2.48 1.28
CA THR A 83 8.44 1.99 1.84
C THR A 83 8.48 0.47 2.03
N TYR A 84 8.89 -0.26 0.99
CA TYR A 84 9.05 -1.72 1.04
C TYR A 84 9.97 -2.17 2.20
N ILE A 85 11.14 -1.53 2.33
CA ILE A 85 12.14 -1.89 3.35
C ILE A 85 11.59 -1.61 4.76
N ASN A 86 11.02 -0.43 5.00
CA ASN A 86 10.54 -0.06 6.33
C ASN A 86 9.34 -0.90 6.78
N LEU A 87 8.40 -1.22 5.88
CA LEU A 87 7.30 -2.12 6.22
C LEU A 87 7.81 -3.51 6.61
N ARG A 88 8.81 -4.04 5.88
CA ARG A 88 9.42 -5.33 6.25
C ARG A 88 10.09 -5.28 7.63
N ARG A 89 10.77 -4.18 7.94
CA ARG A 89 11.42 -3.96 9.24
C ARG A 89 10.41 -4.00 10.38
N TYR A 90 9.28 -3.30 10.24
CA TYR A 90 8.28 -3.14 11.30
C TYR A 90 7.14 -4.16 11.25
N LYS A 91 7.35 -5.33 10.62
CA LYS A 91 6.30 -6.35 10.43
C LYS A 91 5.65 -6.74 11.77
N ASN A 92 6.46 -7.06 12.78
CA ASN A 92 5.96 -7.62 14.02
C ASN A 92 5.21 -6.58 14.86
N GLU A 93 5.73 -5.35 14.86
CA GLU A 93 5.17 -4.20 15.55
C GLU A 93 3.82 -3.81 14.91
N ILE A 94 3.71 -3.82 13.59
CA ILE A 94 2.42 -3.59 12.92
C ILE A 94 1.43 -4.72 13.27
N LEU A 95 1.85 -5.98 13.23
CA LEU A 95 0.98 -7.12 13.54
C LEU A 95 0.60 -7.21 15.03
N SER A 96 1.34 -6.56 15.93
CA SER A 96 1.06 -6.56 17.37
C SER A 96 -0.30 -5.97 17.76
N LEU A 97 -0.92 -5.17 16.89
CA LEU A 97 -2.29 -4.65 17.11
C LEU A 97 -3.36 -5.77 17.04
N GLY A 98 -3.03 -6.96 16.52
CA GLY A 98 -3.92 -8.12 16.48
C GLY A 98 -5.02 -8.05 15.40
N VAL A 99 -4.97 -7.07 14.51
CA VAL A 99 -5.94 -6.93 13.41
C VAL A 99 -5.62 -7.94 12.31
N GLN A 100 -6.63 -8.72 11.91
CA GLN A 100 -6.43 -9.88 11.02
C GLN A 100 -6.71 -9.59 9.54
N ALA A 101 -7.20 -8.39 9.21
CA ALA A 101 -7.49 -7.97 7.85
C ALA A 101 -6.65 -6.76 7.43
N ALA A 102 -6.19 -6.73 6.18
CA ALA A 102 -5.41 -5.65 5.63
C ALA A 102 -5.97 -5.15 4.29
N PHE A 103 -5.86 -3.85 4.05
CA PHE A 103 -6.20 -3.19 2.81
C PHE A 103 -4.99 -2.38 2.31
N ALA A 104 -4.62 -2.56 1.03
CA ALA A 104 -3.54 -1.81 0.40
C ALA A 104 -3.82 -1.54 -1.08
N ARG A 105 -3.16 -0.51 -1.64
CA ARG A 105 -3.27 -0.17 -3.08
C ARG A 105 -1.95 -0.04 -3.81
N SER A 106 -0.90 0.32 -3.09
CA SER A 106 0.42 0.42 -3.69
C SER A 106 1.05 -0.97 -3.84
N HIS A 107 1.60 -1.23 -5.02
CA HIS A 107 2.14 -2.55 -5.37
C HIS A 107 3.30 -2.95 -4.46
N GLU A 108 4.17 -2.00 -4.10
CA GLU A 108 5.28 -2.22 -3.18
C GLU A 108 4.81 -2.61 -1.78
N ILE A 109 3.70 -2.03 -1.31
CA ILE A 109 3.10 -2.35 0.00
C ILE A 109 2.49 -3.74 -0.06
N PHE A 110 1.69 -4.00 -1.09
CA PHE A 110 1.06 -5.29 -1.30
C PHE A 110 2.09 -6.42 -1.35
N LYS A 111 3.20 -6.21 -2.06
CA LYS A 111 4.29 -7.19 -2.13
C LYS A 111 4.89 -7.54 -0.78
N VAL A 112 4.90 -6.60 0.17
CA VAL A 112 5.34 -6.87 1.55
C VAL A 112 4.28 -7.66 2.31
N ILE A 113 3.05 -7.14 2.36
CA ILE A 113 2.01 -7.63 3.28
C ILE A 113 1.43 -8.97 2.86
N ILE A 114 1.54 -9.36 1.59
CA ILE A 114 1.06 -10.66 1.09
C ILE A 114 1.78 -11.87 1.72
N ASN A 115 2.94 -11.63 2.33
CA ASN A 115 3.69 -12.65 3.07
C ASN A 115 3.53 -12.48 4.60
N TRP A 116 2.57 -11.69 5.04
CA TRP A 116 2.20 -11.54 6.45
C TRP A 116 1.00 -12.42 6.77
N HIS A 117 0.85 -12.81 8.03
CA HIS A 117 -0.18 -13.75 8.49
C HIS A 117 -1.56 -13.08 8.67
N PHE A 118 -1.94 -12.18 7.76
CA PHE A 118 -3.31 -11.68 7.71
C PHE A 118 -4.25 -12.80 7.26
N LYS A 119 -5.41 -12.92 7.91
CA LYS A 119 -6.47 -13.85 7.48
C LYS A 119 -7.20 -13.37 6.24
N SER A 120 -7.26 -12.05 6.04
CA SER A 120 -7.90 -11.44 4.89
C SER A 120 -7.07 -10.28 4.33
N ILE A 121 -6.71 -10.34 3.06
CA ILE A 121 -6.01 -9.27 2.35
C ILE A 121 -6.87 -8.81 1.17
N CYS A 122 -7.18 -7.51 1.16
CA CYS A 122 -7.79 -6.83 0.04
C CYS A 122 -6.75 -5.94 -0.64
N PHE A 123 -6.54 -6.16 -1.94
CA PHE A 123 -5.74 -5.27 -2.77
C PHE A 123 -6.63 -4.55 -3.77
N PHE A 124 -6.51 -3.22 -3.83
CA PHE A 124 -7.25 -2.40 -4.79
C PHE A 124 -6.28 -1.78 -5.80
N PHE A 125 -6.41 -2.16 -7.07
CA PHE A 125 -5.69 -1.56 -8.19
C PHE A 125 -6.25 -0.17 -8.47
N PRO A 126 -5.50 0.93 -8.21
CA PRO A 126 -5.92 2.26 -8.62
C PRO A 126 -5.88 2.44 -10.15
N GLY A 127 -5.19 1.53 -10.83
CA GLY A 127 -5.13 1.32 -12.26
C GLY A 127 -4.42 -0.02 -12.49
N VAL A 128 -4.70 -0.70 -13.60
CA VAL A 128 -4.20 -2.06 -13.85
C VAL A 128 -2.87 -2.11 -14.62
N GLY A 129 -2.32 -0.96 -15.02
CA GLY A 129 -1.04 -0.88 -15.74
C GLY A 129 0.17 -1.14 -14.85
N ASN A 130 1.25 -1.64 -15.44
CA ASN A 130 2.48 -1.93 -14.72
C ASN A 130 3.23 -0.63 -14.33
N PRO A 131 3.52 -0.43 -13.02
CA PRO A 131 4.19 0.77 -12.56
C PRO A 131 5.66 0.92 -13.01
N LEU A 132 6.31 -0.16 -13.46
CA LEU A 132 7.68 -0.14 -13.99
C LEU A 132 7.75 0.21 -15.47
N GLU A 133 6.72 -0.12 -16.24
CA GLU A 133 6.64 0.22 -17.67
C GLU A 133 6.69 1.74 -17.88
N THR A 134 5.94 2.47 -17.07
CA THR A 134 5.88 3.93 -17.07
C THR A 134 6.87 4.59 -16.10
N SER A 135 7.87 3.84 -15.63
CA SER A 135 8.81 4.35 -14.62
C SER A 135 9.62 5.54 -15.13
N ARG A 136 9.78 6.54 -14.25
CA ARG A 136 10.69 7.69 -14.40
C ARG A 136 12.16 7.28 -14.39
N TYR A 137 12.47 6.09 -13.84
CA TYR A 137 13.81 5.53 -13.80
C TYR A 137 13.97 4.56 -14.97
N LYS A 138 14.65 4.98 -16.04
CA LYS A 138 14.79 4.19 -17.28
C LYS A 138 15.37 2.79 -17.03
N TRP A 139 16.31 2.67 -16.09
CA TRP A 139 16.91 1.39 -15.70
C TRP A 139 15.89 0.40 -15.09
N ALA A 140 14.76 0.87 -14.58
CA ALA A 140 13.75 0.01 -13.98
C ALA A 140 12.80 -0.62 -15.01
N ARG A 141 12.74 -0.06 -16.23
CA ARG A 141 11.81 -0.52 -17.28
C ARG A 141 12.07 -1.97 -17.70
N PRO A 142 13.30 -2.43 -17.96
CA PRO A 142 13.54 -3.82 -18.35
C PRO A 142 13.04 -4.87 -17.35
N PHE A 143 12.84 -4.49 -16.09
CA PHE A 143 12.39 -5.39 -15.03
C PHE A 143 10.87 -5.53 -14.92
N PHE A 144 10.09 -4.91 -15.81
CA PHE A 144 8.63 -4.92 -15.75
C PHE A 144 8.04 -6.35 -15.77
N TYR A 145 8.55 -7.22 -16.67
CA TYR A 145 8.12 -8.62 -16.74
C TYR A 145 8.33 -9.38 -15.42
N LEU A 146 9.51 -9.19 -14.82
CA LEU A 146 9.85 -9.85 -13.56
C LEU A 146 8.93 -9.35 -12.45
N PHE A 147 8.69 -8.05 -12.40
CA PHE A 147 7.78 -7.44 -11.44
C PHE A 147 6.37 -8.01 -11.54
N ASP A 148 5.79 -8.07 -12.74
CA ASP A 148 4.43 -8.60 -12.95
C ASP A 148 4.32 -10.07 -12.56
N TYR A 149 5.30 -10.89 -12.93
CA TYR A 149 5.34 -12.29 -12.51
C TYR A 149 5.25 -12.42 -10.98
N TRP A 150 6.13 -11.70 -10.26
CA TRP A 150 6.18 -11.74 -8.81
C TRP A 150 4.96 -11.12 -8.13
N PHE A 151 4.38 -10.12 -8.75
CA PHE A 151 3.22 -9.41 -8.26
C PHE A 151 1.96 -10.26 -8.44
N PHE A 152 1.71 -10.81 -9.63
CA PHE A 152 0.53 -11.65 -9.91
C PHE A 152 0.56 -12.97 -9.15
N LYS A 153 1.74 -13.58 -8.97
CA LYS A 153 1.90 -14.74 -8.07
C LYS A 153 1.52 -14.40 -6.62
N GLY A 154 1.76 -13.16 -6.19
CA GLY A 154 1.28 -12.66 -4.90
C GLY A 154 -0.22 -12.36 -4.91
N ALA A 155 -0.74 -11.76 -5.98
CA ALA A 155 -2.14 -11.37 -6.12
C ALA A 155 -3.10 -12.56 -5.96
N LEU A 156 -2.71 -13.76 -6.41
CA LEU A 156 -3.47 -14.98 -6.18
C LEU A 156 -3.68 -15.36 -4.71
N LYS A 157 -2.81 -14.88 -3.81
CA LYS A 157 -2.93 -15.13 -2.37
C LYS A 157 -3.85 -14.12 -1.67
N ALA A 158 -4.24 -13.04 -2.35
CA ALA A 158 -5.19 -12.08 -1.78
C ALA A 158 -6.61 -12.67 -1.82
N ASN A 159 -7.39 -12.39 -0.78
CA ASN A 159 -8.78 -12.83 -0.71
C ASN A 159 -9.66 -12.03 -1.67
N VAL A 160 -9.36 -10.74 -1.85
CA VAL A 160 -10.12 -9.84 -2.71
C VAL A 160 -9.17 -8.98 -3.52
N LEU A 161 -9.40 -8.95 -4.84
CA LEU A 161 -8.78 -8.02 -5.78
C LEU A 161 -9.86 -7.10 -6.34
N LEU A 162 -9.68 -5.79 -6.17
CA LEU A 162 -10.57 -4.77 -6.72
C LEU A 162 -9.79 -3.94 -7.74
N ALA A 163 -10.44 -3.41 -8.77
CA ALA A 163 -9.76 -2.58 -9.76
C ALA A 163 -10.61 -1.39 -10.21
N ALA A 164 -9.99 -0.21 -10.27
CA ALA A 164 -10.52 0.95 -10.98
C ALA A 164 -10.03 0.92 -12.43
N ALA A 165 -10.72 0.16 -13.26
CA ALA A 165 -10.46 0.05 -14.70
C ALA A 165 -11.74 -0.34 -15.43
N ASP A 166 -11.82 -0.05 -16.72
CA ASP A 166 -12.94 -0.50 -17.57
C ASP A 166 -12.94 -2.03 -17.72
N SER A 167 -14.05 -2.56 -18.23
CA SER A 167 -14.24 -4.00 -18.36
C SER A 167 -13.20 -4.68 -19.25
N ASP A 168 -12.70 -3.99 -20.27
CA ASP A 168 -11.79 -4.58 -21.24
C ASP A 168 -10.36 -4.60 -20.70
N ALA A 169 -9.93 -3.53 -20.03
CA ALA A 169 -8.69 -3.50 -19.26
C ALA A 169 -8.67 -4.60 -18.19
N VAL A 170 -9.77 -4.81 -17.46
CA VAL A 170 -9.88 -5.90 -16.48
C VAL A 170 -9.75 -7.28 -17.13
N LYS A 171 -10.36 -7.50 -18.30
CA LYS A 171 -10.21 -8.76 -19.05
C LYS A 171 -8.76 -8.96 -19.51
N ALA A 172 -8.11 -7.90 -19.99
CA ALA A 172 -6.71 -7.95 -20.44
C ALA A 172 -5.78 -8.35 -19.30
N THR A 173 -5.89 -7.68 -18.14
CA THR A 173 -5.09 -8.01 -16.95
C THR A 173 -5.35 -9.44 -16.48
N LYS A 174 -6.61 -9.92 -16.50
CA LYS A 174 -6.90 -11.32 -16.18
C LYS A 174 -6.22 -12.30 -17.15
N LYS A 175 -6.12 -11.96 -18.43
CA LYS A 175 -5.40 -12.76 -19.43
C LYS A 175 -3.89 -12.75 -19.18
N GLU A 176 -3.31 -11.59 -18.88
CA GLU A 176 -1.89 -11.43 -18.53
C GLU A 176 -1.53 -12.22 -17.28
N MET A 177 -2.34 -12.10 -16.21
CA MET A 177 -2.18 -12.89 -14.98
C MET A 177 -2.09 -14.38 -15.30
N ARG A 178 -3.01 -14.91 -16.12
CA ARG A 178 -2.98 -16.32 -16.54
C ARG A 178 -1.73 -16.66 -17.34
N TRP A 179 -1.25 -15.77 -18.19
CA TRP A 179 -0.03 -15.98 -18.97
C TRP A 179 1.22 -16.09 -18.09
N TYR A 180 1.38 -15.17 -17.14
CA TYR A 180 2.51 -15.20 -16.19
C TYR A 180 2.50 -16.44 -15.28
N LEU A 181 1.33 -17.00 -15.00
CA LEU A 181 1.16 -18.14 -14.09
C LEU A 181 1.23 -19.51 -14.78
N LYS A 182 1.21 -19.55 -16.13
CA LYS A 182 1.39 -20.79 -16.92
C LYS A 182 2.86 -21.10 -17.22
N LYS A 183 3.77 -20.15 -16.99
CA LYS A 183 5.22 -20.31 -17.08
C LYS A 183 5.80 -20.61 -15.70
#